data_AF-A0A6I8P4J0-F1
#
_entry.id   AF-A0A6I8P4J0-F1
#
_cell.length_a   1.000
_cell.length_b   1.000
_cell.length_c   1.000
_cell.angle_alpha   90.00
_cell.angle_beta   90.00
_cell.angle_gamma   90.00
#
_symmetry.space_group_name_H-M   'P 1'
#
loop_
_entity.id
_entity.type
_entity.pdbx_description
1 polymer ?
#
loop_
_entity_poly.entity_id
_entity_poly.type
_entity_poly.pdbx_seq_one_letter_code
_entity_poly.pdbx_strand_id
1 'polypeptide(L)'
;MQLANEQPPHPDPIILLLVFVKRLLCAKRCSNRWERHPADPRFPNTDQTRHCFQNYLDYHPCNKVMKRCGKDTSPCDWYQKVPLLHFSPSLQVRRWKDQLKDGTFPGKI
;
A
#
# COMPACT_ATOMS: atom_id res chain seq x y z
N MET A 1 -15.63 46.55 20.54
CA MET A 1 -14.79 45.82 19.58
C MET A 1 -15.34 44.41 19.46
N GLN A 2 -16.22 44.17 18.47
CA GLN A 2 -16.63 42.82 18.12
C GLN A 2 -15.69 42.36 17.00
N LEU A 3 -14.90 41.33 17.27
CA LEU A 3 -14.08 40.65 16.27
C LEU A 3 -15.01 39.80 15.40
N ALA A 4 -14.98 40.06 14.10
CA ALA A 4 -15.74 39.34 13.08
C ALA A 4 -15.34 37.85 13.08
N ASN A 5 -16.36 36.99 13.08
CA ASN A 5 -16.23 35.57 12.85
C ASN A 5 -16.28 35.37 11.33
N GLU A 6 -15.12 35.31 10.66
CA GLU A 6 -15.03 34.82 9.28
C GLU A 6 -15.30 33.32 9.31
N GLN A 7 -16.57 32.95 9.07
CA GLN A 7 -16.93 31.57 8.75
C GLN A 7 -16.22 31.18 7.44
N PRO A 8 -15.43 30.07 7.42
CA PRO A 8 -14.81 29.60 6.19
C PRO A 8 -15.89 29.25 5.16
N PRO A 9 -15.67 29.50 3.86
CA PRO A 9 -16.68 29.24 2.84
C PRO A 9 -17.09 27.77 2.90
N HIS A 10 -18.39 27.55 3.13
CA HIS A 10 -19.00 26.24 3.01
C HIS A 10 -18.67 25.70 1.61
N PRO A 11 -18.04 24.52 1.46
CA PRO A 11 -17.67 24.02 0.15
C PRO A 11 -18.91 23.86 -0.71
N ASP A 12 -18.86 24.38 -1.94
CA ASP A 12 -19.99 24.36 -2.86
C ASP A 12 -20.52 22.93 -3.02
N PRO A 13 -21.84 22.74 -3.17
CA PRO A 13 -22.43 21.42 -3.39
C PRO A 13 -21.83 20.72 -4.62
N ILE A 14 -21.36 21.50 -5.60
CA ILE A 14 -20.62 21.03 -6.78
C ILE A 14 -19.26 20.44 -6.38
N ILE A 15 -18.51 21.09 -5.47
CA ILE A 15 -17.22 20.59 -4.97
C ILE A 15 -17.44 19.28 -4.19
N LEU A 16 -18.48 19.21 -3.35
CA LEU A 16 -18.83 18.00 -2.62
C LEU A 16 -19.20 16.85 -3.57
N LEU A 17 -19.98 17.15 -4.61
CA LEU A 17 -20.35 16.20 -5.66
C LEU A 17 -19.13 15.74 -6.46
N LEU A 18 -18.21 16.63 -6.83
CA LEU A 18 -16.97 16.29 -7.54
C LEU A 18 -16.03 15.43 -6.68
N VAL A 19 -15.94 15.71 -5.38
CA VAL A 19 -15.21 14.87 -4.42
C VAL A 19 -15.87 13.49 -4.30
N PHE A 20 -17.21 13.43 -4.26
CA PHE A 20 -17.96 12.18 -4.18
C PHE A 20 -17.85 11.34 -5.47
N VAL A 21 -17.96 11.98 -6.65
CA VAL A 21 -17.79 11.34 -7.97
C VAL A 21 -16.35 10.86 -8.16
N LYS A 22 -15.34 11.62 -7.74
CA LYS A 22 -13.93 11.17 -7.74
C LYS A 22 -13.73 9.93 -6.86
N ARG A 23 -14.38 9.85 -5.69
CA ARG A 23 -14.34 8.68 -4.81
C ARG A 23 -15.02 7.46 -5.46
N LEU A 24 -16.17 7.64 -6.11
CA LEU A 24 -16.91 6.56 -6.79
C LEU A 24 -16.17 5.99 -8.02
N LEU A 25 -15.44 6.83 -8.77
CA LEU A 25 -14.63 6.38 -9.90
C LEU A 25 -13.40 5.56 -9.46
N CYS A 26 -12.86 5.81 -8.26
CA CYS A 26 -11.74 5.04 -7.70
C CYS A 26 -12.16 3.62 -7.25
N ALA A 27 -13.43 3.43 -6.86
CA ALA A 27 -13.93 2.17 -6.30
C ALA A 27 -14.16 1.05 -7.35
N LYS A 28 -14.24 1.37 -8.65
CA LYS A 28 -14.70 0.40 -9.67
C LYS A 28 -13.63 -0.51 -10.28
N ARG A 29 -12.39 -0.52 -9.75
CA ARG A 29 -11.32 -1.41 -10.24
C ARG A 29 -10.61 -2.17 -9.12
N CYS A 30 -11.36 -2.77 -8.19
CA CYS A 30 -10.82 -3.77 -7.26
C CYS A 30 -11.43 -5.14 -7.56
N SER A 31 -10.81 -5.89 -8.48
CA SER A 31 -11.13 -7.30 -8.70
C SER A 31 -10.46 -8.12 -7.59
N ASN A 32 -11.24 -8.54 -6.60
CA ASN A 32 -10.77 -9.38 -5.49
C ASN A 32 -11.04 -10.86 -5.80
N ARG A 33 -10.21 -11.46 -6.67
CA ARG A 33 -10.08 -12.92 -6.73
C ARG A 33 -8.62 -13.24 -6.42
N TRP A 34 -8.35 -13.54 -5.15
CA TRP A 34 -7.01 -13.91 -4.68
C TRP A 34 -6.75 -15.38 -5.00
N GLU A 35 -6.63 -15.70 -6.29
CA GLU A 35 -6.05 -16.97 -6.71
C GLU A 35 -4.59 -17.04 -6.26
N ARG A 36 -4.10 -18.27 -6.07
CA ARG A 36 -2.69 -18.54 -5.71
C ARG A 36 -1.80 -17.73 -6.66
N HIS A 37 -0.89 -16.92 -6.12
CA HIS A 37 -0.04 -16.05 -6.94
C HIS A 37 0.65 -16.89 -8.03
N PRO A 38 0.65 -16.44 -9.30
CA PRO A 38 1.34 -17.16 -10.37
C PRO A 38 2.84 -17.24 -10.07
N ALA A 39 3.53 -18.30 -10.49
CA ALA A 39 4.98 -18.36 -10.31
C ALA A 39 5.65 -17.19 -11.03
N ASP A 40 6.46 -16.40 -10.31
CA ASP A 40 7.22 -15.31 -10.91
C ASP A 40 8.42 -15.89 -11.67
N PRO A 41 8.50 -15.75 -13.01
CA PRO A 41 9.59 -16.33 -13.80
C PRO A 41 10.96 -15.75 -13.46
N ARG A 42 11.04 -14.60 -12.77
CA ARG A 42 12.31 -14.01 -12.27
C ARG A 42 12.92 -14.83 -11.14
N PHE A 43 12.11 -15.62 -10.43
CA PHE A 43 12.53 -16.40 -9.28
C PHE A 43 12.18 -17.89 -9.49
N PRO A 44 12.83 -18.58 -10.46
CA PRO A 44 12.51 -19.96 -10.80
C PRO A 44 13.04 -20.99 -9.77
N ASN A 45 13.90 -20.55 -8.86
CA ASN A 45 14.55 -21.43 -7.89
C ASN A 45 13.61 -21.79 -6.73
N THR A 46 13.85 -22.93 -6.09
CA THR A 46 13.11 -23.35 -4.89
C THR A 46 13.29 -22.38 -3.71
N ASP A 47 14.46 -21.73 -3.59
CA ASP A 47 14.68 -20.68 -2.60
C ASP A 47 14.00 -19.37 -3.03
N GLN A 48 12.91 -19.03 -2.34
CA GLN A 48 12.08 -17.86 -2.59
C GLN A 48 12.47 -16.64 -1.73
N THR A 49 13.62 -16.68 -1.04
CA THR A 49 14.08 -15.58 -0.18
C THR A 49 14.19 -14.24 -0.92
N ARG A 50 14.72 -14.26 -2.14
CA ARG A 50 14.84 -13.04 -2.98
C ARG A 50 13.48 -12.51 -3.44
N HIS A 51 12.57 -13.42 -3.78
CA HIS A 51 11.20 -13.07 -4.15
C HIS A 51 10.45 -12.42 -2.97
N CYS A 52 10.64 -12.93 -1.75
CA CYS A 52 10.11 -12.35 -0.52
C CYS A 52 10.67 -10.94 -0.27
N PHE A 53 12.00 -10.78 -0.37
CA PHE A 53 12.65 -9.48 -0.17
C PHE A 53 12.18 -8.44 -1.20
N GLN A 54 12.08 -8.81 -2.47
CA GLN A 54 11.61 -7.89 -3.51
C GLN A 54 10.16 -7.44 -3.26
N ASN A 55 9.25 -8.36 -2.95
CA ASN A 55 7.87 -8.01 -2.61
C ASN A 55 7.78 -7.11 -1.36
N TYR A 56 8.64 -7.35 -0.36
CA TYR A 56 8.72 -6.49 0.82
C TYR A 56 9.15 -5.07 0.45
N LEU A 57 10.14 -4.91 -0.43
CA LEU A 57 10.56 -3.61 -0.94
C LEU A 57 9.47 -2.93 -1.76
N ASP A 58 8.72 -3.67 -2.58
CA ASP A 58 7.68 -3.11 -3.45
C ASP A 58 6.44 -2.65 -2.65
N TYR A 59 6.13 -3.32 -1.54
CA TYR A 59 4.99 -3.00 -0.69
C TYR A 59 5.03 -1.56 -0.13
N HIS A 60 6.17 -1.12 0.40
CA HIS A 60 6.24 0.15 1.14
C HIS A 60 6.09 1.39 0.25
N PRO A 61 6.78 1.50 -0.91
CA PRO A 61 6.55 2.55 -1.88
C PRO A 61 5.13 2.51 -2.45
N CYS A 62 4.58 1.32 -2.75
CA CYS A 62 3.18 1.20 -3.19
C CYS A 62 2.24 1.83 -2.16
N ASN A 63 2.36 1.42 -0.90
CA ASN A 63 1.53 1.95 0.18
C ASN A 63 1.73 3.47 0.38
N LYS A 64 2.96 3.95 0.31
CA LYS A 64 3.30 5.38 0.41
C LYS A 64 2.67 6.20 -0.72
N VAL A 65 2.73 5.72 -1.95
CA VAL A 65 2.10 6.37 -3.11
C VAL A 65 0.58 6.34 -2.99
N MET A 66 -0.02 5.19 -2.67
CA MET A 66 -1.48 5.07 -2.54
C MET A 66 -2.03 5.97 -1.43
N LYS A 67 -1.36 6.03 -0.28
CA LYS A 67 -1.69 6.96 0.81
C LYS A 67 -1.58 8.43 0.40
N ARG A 68 -0.51 8.82 -0.31
CA ARG A 68 -0.35 10.18 -0.84
C ARG A 68 -1.43 10.55 -1.86
N CYS A 69 -1.86 9.59 -2.68
CA CYS A 69 -2.92 9.78 -3.65
C CYS A 69 -4.34 9.71 -3.05
N GLY A 70 -4.48 9.38 -1.76
CA GLY A 70 -5.79 9.20 -1.11
C GLY A 70 -6.61 8.04 -1.68
N LYS A 71 -5.94 7.01 -2.24
CA LYS A 71 -6.57 5.84 -2.86
C LYS A 71 -6.51 4.63 -1.93
N ASP A 72 -7.39 3.65 -2.19
CA ASP A 72 -7.43 2.40 -1.43
C ASP A 72 -6.10 1.65 -1.52
N THR A 73 -5.58 1.18 -0.39
CA THR A 73 -4.32 0.40 -0.34
C THR A 73 -4.50 -1.05 -0.76
N SER A 74 -5.73 -1.47 -1.07
CA SER A 74 -6.07 -2.84 -1.46
C SER A 74 -5.23 -3.43 -2.61
N PRO A 75 -4.77 -2.65 -3.63
CA PRO A 75 -3.88 -3.20 -4.65
C PRO A 75 -2.48 -3.54 -4.11
N CYS A 76 -2.02 -2.83 -3.08
CA CYS A 76 -0.72 -3.08 -2.45
C CYS A 76 -0.75 -4.30 -1.52
N ASP A 77 -1.93 -4.74 -1.07
CA ASP A 77 -2.07 -5.92 -0.20
C ASP A 77 -1.63 -7.21 -0.92
N TRP A 78 -1.60 -7.19 -2.25
CA TRP A 78 -1.02 -8.27 -3.05
C TRP A 78 0.41 -8.60 -2.59
N TYR A 79 1.27 -7.58 -2.48
CA TYR A 79 2.68 -7.73 -2.11
C TYR A 79 2.90 -8.29 -0.70
N GLN A 80 1.95 -8.14 0.22
CA GLN A 80 2.04 -8.75 1.54
C GLN A 80 1.67 -10.22 1.53
N LYS A 81 0.76 -10.64 0.65
CA LYS A 81 0.20 -11.99 0.62
C LYS A 81 1.11 -12.97 -0.12
N VAL A 82 1.84 -12.53 -1.16
CA VAL A 82 2.77 -13.40 -1.93
C VAL A 82 3.85 -14.07 -1.07
N PRO A 83 4.53 -13.34 -0.17
CA PRO A 83 5.62 -13.92 0.61
C PRO A 83 5.12 -14.80 1.77
N LEU A 84 3.89 -14.57 2.26
CA LEU A 84 3.32 -15.24 3.43
C LEU A 84 3.02 -16.73 3.20
N LEU A 85 2.87 -17.19 1.95
CA LEU A 85 2.36 -18.52 1.63
C LEU A 85 3.43 -19.63 1.48
N HIS A 86 4.69 -19.31 1.17
CA HIS A 86 5.69 -20.33 0.78
C HIS A 86 6.84 -20.54 1.76
N PHE A 87 7.05 -19.63 2.71
CA PHE A 87 8.12 -19.73 3.70
C PHE A 87 7.62 -19.05 4.96
N SER A 88 7.78 -19.62 6.14
CA SER A 88 7.33 -19.00 7.39
C SER A 88 8.05 -17.64 7.57
N PRO A 89 7.39 -16.50 7.27
CA PRO A 89 8.09 -15.24 7.02
C PRO A 89 8.03 -14.33 8.25
N SER A 90 7.56 -14.85 9.38
CA SER A 90 7.34 -14.05 10.58
C SER A 90 8.65 -13.51 11.15
N LEU A 91 9.69 -14.32 11.23
CA LEU A 91 10.96 -13.90 11.83
C LEU A 91 11.72 -12.89 10.97
N GLN A 92 11.78 -13.13 9.65
CA GLN A 92 12.54 -12.26 8.74
C GLN A 92 11.82 -10.93 8.51
N VAL A 93 10.50 -10.94 8.37
CA VAL A 93 9.71 -9.70 8.30
C VAL A 93 9.77 -8.93 9.62
N ARG A 94 9.79 -9.61 10.78
CA ARG A 94 10.01 -8.96 12.08
C ARG A 94 11.39 -8.30 12.14
N ARG A 95 12.45 -9.02 11.77
CA ARG A 95 13.82 -8.47 11.72
C ARG A 95 13.91 -7.24 10.82
N TRP A 96 13.32 -7.29 9.62
CA TRP A 96 13.30 -6.14 8.72
C TRP A 96 12.47 -4.98 9.28
N LYS A 97 11.36 -5.25 9.98
CA LYS A 97 10.59 -4.22 10.69
C LYS A 97 11.41 -3.55 11.79
N ASP A 98 12.19 -4.32 12.55
CA ASP A 98 13.04 -3.77 13.61
C ASP A 98 14.19 -2.95 13.01
N GLN A 99 14.85 -3.46 11.97
CA GLN A 99 15.86 -2.70 11.20
C GLN A 99 15.32 -1.40 10.61
N LEU A 100 14.05 -1.36 10.19
CA LEU A 100 13.41 -0.13 9.72
C LEU A 100 13.15 0.87 10.84
N LYS A 101 12.78 0.41 12.04
CA LYS A 101 12.65 1.28 13.21
C LYS A 101 14.01 1.84 13.63
N ASP A 102 15.04 1.01 13.58
CA ASP A 102 16.41 1.37 13.96
C ASP A 102 17.14 2.17 12.88
N GLY A 103 16.57 2.31 11.68
CA GLY A 103 17.19 3.01 10.55
C GLY A 103 18.39 2.27 9.93
N THR A 104 18.56 0.97 10.24
CA THR A 104 19.70 0.14 9.78
C THR A 104 19.34 -0.77 8.60
N PHE A 105 18.15 -0.60 8.02
CA PHE A 105 17.69 -1.45 6.93
C PHE A 105 18.51 -1.23 5.65
N PRO A 106 19.04 -2.29 5.00
CA PRO A 106 19.93 -2.16 3.85
C PRO A 106 19.22 -1.84 2.53
N GLY A 107 17.89 -1.96 2.48
CA GLY A 107 17.10 -1.71 1.27
C GLY A 107 16.55 -0.28 1.17
N LYS A 108 16.29 0.18 -0.05
CA LYS A 108 15.70 1.51 -0.31
C LYS A 108 14.17 1.44 -0.22
N ILE A 109 13.57 2.28 0.62
CA ILE A 109 12.12 2.40 0.85
C ILE A 109 11.63 3.85 0.71
#